data_AF-A0A951GGH2-F1
#
_entry.id   AF-A0A951GGH2-F1
#
_cell.length_a   1.000
_cell.length_b   1.000
_cell.length_c   1.000
_cell.angle_alpha   90.00
_cell.angle_beta   90.00
_cell.angle_gamma   90.00
#
_symmetry.space_group_name_H-M   'P 1'
#
loop_
_entity.id
_entity.type
_entity.pdbx_description
1 polymer ?
#
loop_
_entity_poly.entity_id
_entity_poly.type
_entity_poly.pdbx_seq_one_letter_code
_entity_poly.pdbx_strand_id
1 'polypeptide(L)'
;MTSIIVAVIAVAALYWAREVLIPITLALLLSFVLSPLVNLLRRAWLGRVPSVIVAVILAIGIILAFGSVIGTQVAQLANDIPQYQTTIEKKIGSLRDATVSKLSYHLKRLSRQFSAEPAAPSAPAPGAQARPGQQGNPVVVTQEEAPSVLQIGEKIVTPILNPLAMAGIILVVTIFALLQKEDIRDRGIRLFGSHDLHRTTMAMNDAGRRLSRYFLTQLGINTAFGVIVGTGLYFIGVPNPVLWGMLGTLLRFIPYIGSWIAAALPILLAAAVEPGWSLVIWTAVLYVVTELTMGQVVEPLVYGHSTGLSPLAVIIAAIFWTWLWGPIGLIISTPLTLCLVVLGRHVEQLEFFDVLLGDRPALTPVESLYQRMLAGDPDEAEDQAERFLAGHRLSAYYDEVVLKALQLASNDIVRGTLEPRRAGRLKTAITELVEDLGRYDDVDPPGGNDKTVAGSTADEQAIPNEHSPADGAPDKSKLAPEWRGEAPVLCISGRGPLDEAASKMLAQLLGKHGLGARVVPHEVVSRLNIQSLDVHGVAMMCVSYLD
;
A
#
# COMPACT_ATOMS: atom_id res chain seq x y z
N MET A 1 -9.39 26.36 -13.85
CA MET A 1 -9.34 27.28 -12.68
C MET A 1 -10.43 26.96 -11.66
N THR A 2 -11.69 26.79 -12.05
CA THR A 2 -12.81 26.48 -11.13
C THR A 2 -12.55 25.24 -10.27
N SER A 3 -12.09 24.12 -10.84
CA SER A 3 -11.82 22.89 -10.06
C SER A 3 -10.71 23.06 -9.01
N ILE A 4 -9.68 23.87 -9.29
CA ILE A 4 -8.59 24.16 -8.34
C ILE A 4 -9.14 25.01 -7.18
N ILE A 5 -9.95 26.02 -7.48
CA ILE A 5 -10.58 26.88 -6.46
C ILE A 5 -11.49 26.04 -5.55
N VAL A 6 -12.31 25.16 -6.14
CA VAL A 6 -13.19 24.26 -5.38
C VAL A 6 -12.37 23.34 -4.47
N ALA A 7 -11.26 22.77 -4.96
CA ALA A 7 -10.38 21.94 -4.17
C ALA A 7 -9.74 22.70 -2.99
N VAL A 8 -9.24 23.92 -3.23
CA VAL A 8 -8.66 24.76 -2.16
C VAL A 8 -9.70 25.12 -1.10
N ILE A 9 -10.91 25.50 -1.52
CA ILE A 9 -12.01 25.81 -0.59
C ILE A 9 -12.40 24.57 0.22
N ALA A 10 -12.48 23.40 -0.41
CA ALA A 10 -12.80 22.15 0.27
C ALA A 10 -11.74 21.80 1.32
N VAL A 11 -10.44 21.90 1.00
CA VAL A 11 -9.34 21.65 1.93
C VAL A 11 -9.35 22.66 3.08
N ALA A 12 -9.60 23.94 2.80
CA ALA A 12 -9.70 24.97 3.83
C ALA A 12 -10.88 24.71 4.79
N ALA A 13 -12.03 24.30 4.25
CA ALA A 13 -13.20 23.91 5.05
C ALA A 13 -12.92 22.68 5.92
N LEU A 14 -12.26 21.65 5.37
CA LEU A 14 -11.83 20.45 6.10
C LEU A 14 -10.85 20.76 7.25
N TYR A 15 -9.94 21.70 7.02
CA TYR A 15 -8.99 22.14 8.04
C TYR A 15 -9.69 22.91 9.16
N TRP A 16 -10.60 23.82 8.82
CA TRP A 16 -11.32 24.62 9.82
C TRP A 16 -12.32 23.79 10.63
N ALA A 17 -13.01 22.85 9.97
CA ALA A 17 -13.99 21.97 10.61
C ALA A 17 -13.37 20.79 11.38
N ARG A 18 -12.03 20.71 11.51
CA ARG A 18 -11.34 19.56 12.12
C ARG A 18 -11.83 19.21 13.53
N GLU A 19 -12.17 20.21 14.35
CA GLU A 19 -12.64 19.98 15.73
C GLU A 19 -13.96 19.18 15.79
N VAL A 20 -14.77 19.28 14.74
CA VAL A 20 -16.04 18.56 14.59
C VAL A 20 -15.87 17.30 13.74
N LEU A 21 -15.07 17.37 12.67
CA LEU A 21 -14.89 16.27 11.73
C LEU A 21 -14.06 15.12 12.28
N ILE A 22 -13.02 15.41 13.07
CA ILE A 22 -12.18 14.36 13.67
C ILE A 22 -13.00 13.40 14.56
N PRO A 23 -13.80 13.85 15.54
CA PRO A 23 -14.56 12.92 16.39
C PRO A 23 -15.62 12.15 15.60
N ILE A 24 -16.28 12.78 14.63
CA ILE A 24 -17.25 12.10 13.76
C ILE A 24 -16.55 11.02 12.94
N THR A 25 -15.41 11.34 12.33
CA THR A 25 -14.63 10.40 11.53
C THR A 25 -14.17 9.23 12.38
N LEU A 26 -13.55 9.48 13.53
CA LEU A 26 -13.12 8.41 14.45
C LEU A 26 -14.30 7.54 14.91
N ALA A 27 -15.46 8.13 15.18
CA ALA A 27 -16.65 7.38 15.54
C ALA A 27 -17.20 6.51 14.40
N LEU A 28 -17.17 7.01 13.16
CA LEU A 28 -17.54 6.22 11.98
C LEU A 28 -16.55 5.07 11.76
N LEU A 29 -15.25 5.32 11.87
CA LEU A 29 -14.22 4.28 11.77
C LEU A 29 -14.40 3.23 12.88
N LEU A 30 -14.58 3.66 14.13
CA LEU A 30 -14.81 2.76 15.27
C LEU A 30 -16.10 1.95 15.11
N SER A 31 -17.16 2.54 14.54
CA SER A 31 -18.38 1.83 14.18
C SER A 31 -18.11 0.69 13.19
N PHE A 32 -17.22 0.86 12.21
CA PHE A 32 -16.85 -0.23 11.29
C PHE A 32 -16.05 -1.34 11.98
N VAL A 33 -15.21 -1.00 12.98
CA VAL A 33 -14.48 -1.97 13.80
C VAL A 33 -15.42 -2.79 14.69
N LEU A 34 -16.42 -2.13 15.30
CA LEU A 34 -17.38 -2.77 16.19
C LEU A 34 -18.51 -3.48 15.43
N SER A 35 -18.77 -3.12 14.17
CA SER A 35 -19.85 -3.71 13.38
C SER A 35 -19.82 -5.25 13.28
N PRO A 36 -18.68 -5.94 13.01
CA PRO A 36 -18.67 -7.39 12.96
C PRO A 36 -19.02 -8.02 14.31
N LEU A 37 -18.55 -7.43 15.42
CA LEU A 37 -18.91 -7.83 16.77
C LEU A 37 -20.42 -7.66 17.00
N VAL A 38 -20.99 -6.49 16.71
CA VAL A 38 -22.45 -6.24 16.82
C VAL A 38 -23.25 -7.23 15.98
N ASN A 39 -22.82 -7.52 14.75
CA ASN A 39 -23.49 -8.48 13.88
C ASN A 39 -23.41 -9.92 14.41
N LEU A 40 -22.29 -10.30 15.02
CA LEU A 40 -22.12 -11.61 15.66
C LEU A 40 -23.07 -11.75 16.86
N LEU A 41 -23.14 -10.73 17.72
CA LEU A 41 -24.07 -10.70 18.87
C LEU A 41 -25.54 -10.72 18.41
N ARG A 42 -25.85 -10.00 17.33
CA ARG A 42 -27.19 -9.98 16.72
C ARG A 42 -27.60 -11.35 16.18
N ARG A 43 -26.66 -12.14 15.63
CA ARG A 43 -26.90 -13.52 15.20
C ARG A 43 -27.13 -14.46 16.40
N ALA A 44 -26.53 -14.17 17.54
CA ALA A 44 -26.64 -14.93 18.78
C ALA A 44 -27.87 -14.53 19.65
N TRP A 45 -29.01 -14.22 19.02
CA TRP A 45 -30.32 -13.93 19.65
C TRP A 45 -30.55 -12.54 20.27
N LEU A 46 -29.59 -11.61 20.23
CA LEU A 46 -29.80 -10.25 20.77
C LEU A 46 -30.39 -9.30 19.72
N GLY A 47 -31.41 -8.52 20.09
CA GLY A 47 -31.93 -7.44 19.25
C GLY A 47 -30.86 -6.38 18.91
N ARG A 48 -31.16 -5.46 17.99
CA ARG A 48 -30.19 -4.44 17.53
C ARG A 48 -29.63 -3.60 18.68
N VAL A 49 -30.49 -3.05 19.53
CA VAL A 49 -30.08 -2.13 20.60
C VAL A 49 -29.24 -2.84 21.68
N PRO A 50 -29.64 -3.99 22.25
CA PRO A 50 -28.80 -4.73 23.19
C PRO A 50 -27.44 -5.14 22.61
N SER A 51 -27.40 -5.56 21.35
CA SER A 51 -26.14 -5.95 20.69
C SER A 51 -25.15 -4.78 20.62
N VAL A 52 -25.63 -3.57 20.30
CA VAL A 52 -24.79 -2.36 20.29
C VAL A 52 -24.31 -2.01 21.69
N ILE A 53 -25.20 -2.02 22.69
CA ILE A 53 -24.83 -1.71 24.07
C ILE A 53 -23.76 -2.68 24.59
N VAL A 54 -23.96 -3.99 24.40
CA VAL A 54 -22.99 -5.00 24.84
C VAL A 54 -21.66 -4.86 24.11
N ALA A 55 -21.67 -4.63 22.79
CA ALA A 55 -20.43 -4.42 22.03
C ALA A 55 -19.66 -3.18 22.50
N VAL A 56 -20.37 -2.09 22.81
CA VAL A 56 -19.76 -0.85 23.31
C VAL A 56 -19.23 -1.03 24.73
N ILE A 57 -19.98 -1.68 25.61
CA ILE A 57 -19.51 -2.01 26.97
C ILE A 57 -18.26 -2.89 26.91
N LEU A 58 -18.25 -3.89 26.02
CA LEU A 58 -17.08 -4.75 25.82
C LEU A 58 -15.87 -3.94 25.34
N ALA A 59 -16.05 -3.04 24.38
CA ALA A 59 -14.99 -2.18 23.88
C ALA A 59 -14.43 -1.26 24.98
N ILE A 60 -15.31 -0.62 25.77
CA ILE A 60 -14.89 0.19 26.93
C ILE A 60 -14.15 -0.68 27.95
N GLY A 61 -14.65 -1.88 28.24
CA GLY A 61 -14.02 -2.83 29.15
C GLY A 61 -12.61 -3.22 28.70
N ILE A 62 -12.41 -3.48 27.41
CA ILE A 62 -11.09 -3.77 26.83
C ILE A 62 -10.16 -2.55 26.96
N ILE A 63 -10.64 -1.34 26.64
CA ILE A 63 -9.84 -0.11 26.75
C ILE A 63 -9.44 0.16 28.21
N LEU A 64 -10.37 0.02 29.16
CA LEU A 64 -10.10 0.21 30.58
C LEU A 64 -9.14 -0.86 31.12
N ALA A 65 -9.29 -2.12 30.69
CA ALA A 65 -8.36 -3.18 31.04
C ALA A 65 -6.94 -2.90 30.52
N PHE A 66 -6.79 -2.56 29.23
CA PHE A 66 -5.50 -2.17 28.65
C PHE A 66 -4.90 -0.97 29.38
N GLY A 67 -5.69 0.08 29.60
CA GLY A 67 -5.24 1.29 30.30
C GLY A 67 -4.80 1.02 31.74
N SER A 68 -5.51 0.14 32.45
CA SER A 68 -5.16 -0.27 33.82
C SER A 68 -3.84 -1.06 33.86
N VAL A 69 -3.66 -2.04 32.96
CA VAL A 69 -2.41 -2.81 32.91
C VAL A 69 -1.23 -1.91 32.51
N ILE A 70 -1.39 -1.05 31.50
CA ILE A 70 -0.35 -0.08 31.13
C ILE A 70 -0.03 0.85 32.30
N GLY A 71 -1.05 1.42 32.96
CA GLY A 71 -0.87 2.35 34.07
C GLY A 71 -0.13 1.72 35.25
N THR A 72 -0.47 0.48 35.61
CA THR A 72 0.22 -0.26 36.69
C THR A 72 1.66 -0.58 36.34
N GLN A 73 1.94 -1.00 35.10
CA GLN A 73 3.30 -1.30 34.64
C GLN A 73 4.18 -0.04 34.53
N VAL A 74 3.62 1.09 34.09
CA VAL A 74 4.32 2.38 34.06
C VAL A 74 4.62 2.86 35.47
N ALA A 75 3.69 2.71 36.41
CA ALA A 75 3.91 3.05 37.81
C ALA A 75 5.01 2.19 38.44
N GLN A 76 5.06 0.90 38.13
CA GLN A 76 6.15 0.00 38.53
C GLN A 76 7.48 0.47 37.96
N LEU A 77 7.52 0.77 36.65
CA LEU A 77 8.73 1.27 35.99
C LEU A 77 9.23 2.58 36.61
N ALA A 78 8.34 3.49 37.00
CA ALA A 78 8.69 4.75 37.64
C ALA A 78 9.34 4.54 39.01
N ASN A 79 8.83 3.59 39.80
CA ASN A 79 9.41 3.22 41.09
C ASN A 79 10.80 2.57 40.95
N ASP A 80 11.03 1.93 39.80
CA ASP A 80 12.28 1.27 39.44
C ASP A 80 13.33 2.23 38.81
N ILE A 81 13.02 3.51 38.59
CA ILE A 81 13.99 4.46 38.00
C ILE A 81 15.29 4.60 38.80
N PRO A 82 15.27 4.70 40.15
CA PRO A 82 16.50 4.91 40.93
C PRO A 82 17.55 3.80 40.76
N GLN A 83 17.13 2.54 40.61
CA GLN A 83 18.06 1.43 40.38
C GLN A 83 18.74 1.53 39.00
N TYR A 84 18.03 1.99 37.98
CA TYR A 84 18.56 2.12 36.62
C TYR A 84 19.58 3.25 36.47
N GLN A 85 19.47 4.32 37.27
CA GLN A 85 20.42 5.45 37.25
C GLN A 85 21.86 4.98 37.48
N THR A 86 22.07 4.10 38.47
CA THR A 86 23.40 3.61 38.83
C THR A 86 24.06 2.77 37.71
N THR A 87 23.26 2.05 36.93
CA THR A 87 23.72 1.26 35.78
C THR A 87 24.05 2.15 34.59
N ILE A 88 23.21 3.17 34.31
CA ILE A 88 23.43 4.15 33.24
C ILE A 88 24.75 4.90 33.48
N GLU A 89 25.01 5.36 34.70
CA GLU A 89 26.25 6.05 35.07
C GLU A 89 27.49 5.18 34.82
N LYS A 90 27.44 3.91 35.24
CA LYS A 90 28.52 2.94 34.99
C LYS A 90 28.74 2.69 33.49
N LYS A 91 27.68 2.64 32.69
CA LYS A 91 27.76 2.38 31.25
C LYS A 91 28.35 3.56 30.49
N ILE A 92 27.92 4.78 30.81
CA ILE A 92 28.50 6.02 30.27
C ILE A 92 29.98 6.13 30.68
N GLY A 93 30.31 5.79 31.93
CA GLY A 93 31.70 5.71 32.42
C GLY A 93 32.54 4.74 31.59
N SER A 94 32.06 3.51 31.38
CA SER A 94 32.78 2.48 30.61
C SER A 94 32.98 2.85 29.13
N LEU A 95 32.00 3.51 28.50
CA LEU A 95 32.10 4.01 27.12
C LEU A 95 33.11 5.15 27.02
N ARG A 96 33.08 6.08 27.98
CA ARG A 96 34.04 7.18 28.07
C ARG A 96 35.44 6.65 28.32
N ASP A 97 35.62 5.72 29.24
CA ASP A 97 36.92 5.12 29.54
C ASP A 97 37.45 4.28 28.38
N ALA A 98 36.62 3.52 27.67
CA ALA A 98 37.02 2.79 26.47
C ALA A 98 37.44 3.75 25.34
N THR A 99 36.73 4.86 25.17
CA THR A 99 37.03 5.88 24.14
C THR A 99 38.28 6.68 24.50
N VAL A 100 38.39 7.13 25.75
CA VAL A 100 39.55 7.89 26.26
C VAL A 100 40.79 7.00 26.35
N SER A 101 40.67 5.74 26.74
CA SER A 101 41.78 4.77 26.77
C SER A 101 42.28 4.43 25.37
N LYS A 102 41.39 4.18 24.40
CA LYS A 102 41.80 4.01 22.99
C LYS A 102 42.45 5.27 22.44
N LEU A 103 41.83 6.43 22.65
CA LEU A 103 42.36 7.70 22.15
C LEU A 103 43.72 8.05 22.77
N SER A 104 43.87 7.87 24.09
CA SER A 104 45.13 8.08 24.79
C SER A 104 46.19 7.05 24.41
N TYR A 105 45.83 5.79 24.13
CA TYR A 105 46.77 4.80 23.59
C TYR A 105 47.28 5.19 22.20
N HIS A 106 46.40 5.67 21.32
CA HIS A 106 46.77 6.15 19.99
C HIS A 106 47.61 7.44 20.06
N LEU A 107 47.25 8.39 20.92
CA LEU A 107 48.03 9.61 21.18
C LEU A 107 49.37 9.31 21.83
N LYS A 108 49.46 8.31 22.73
CA LYS A 108 50.71 7.90 23.39
C LYS A 108 51.63 7.11 22.47
N ARG A 109 51.09 6.40 21.47
CA ARG A 109 51.88 5.82 20.39
C ARG A 109 52.44 6.91 19.47
N LEU A 110 51.62 7.88 19.09
CA LEU A 110 52.07 9.04 18.31
C LEU A 110 53.12 9.86 19.08
N SER A 111 52.88 10.17 20.35
CA SER A 111 53.84 10.92 21.17
C SER A 111 55.12 10.13 21.44
N ARG A 112 55.07 8.80 21.60
CA ARG A 112 56.31 7.99 21.65
C ARG A 112 57.06 7.93 20.33
N GLN A 113 56.37 8.10 19.21
CA GLN A 113 57.01 8.20 17.90
C GLN A 113 57.70 9.57 17.69
N PHE A 114 57.23 10.61 18.39
CA PHE A 114 57.81 11.95 18.37
C PHE A 114 58.72 12.28 19.57
N SER A 115 58.64 11.53 20.67
CA SER A 115 59.39 11.74 21.92
C SER A 115 60.29 10.54 22.21
N ALA A 116 61.23 10.29 21.31
CA ALA A 116 62.44 9.52 21.59
C ALA A 116 63.57 10.49 21.95
N GLU A 117 63.46 11.16 23.10
CA GLU A 117 64.61 11.83 23.72
C GLU A 117 64.48 11.76 25.25
N PRO A 118 65.56 11.45 26.02
CA PRO A 118 65.44 11.12 27.43
C PRO A 118 65.41 12.40 28.29
N ALA A 119 64.31 12.61 29.01
CA ALA A 119 64.22 13.67 30.02
C ALA A 119 64.65 13.13 31.41
N ALA A 120 65.58 13.86 32.03
CA ALA A 120 66.14 13.66 33.36
C ALA A 120 65.10 13.84 34.49
N PRO A 121 65.36 13.32 35.71
CA PRO A 121 64.41 13.34 36.82
C PRO A 121 64.43 14.68 37.57
N SER A 122 63.26 15.31 37.69
CA SER A 122 63.03 16.44 38.59
C SER A 122 62.33 16.00 39.87
N ALA A 123 62.88 16.50 40.99
CA ALA A 123 62.55 16.20 42.37
C ALA A 123 61.19 16.79 42.83
N PRO A 124 60.67 16.37 44.00
CA PRO A 124 59.33 16.75 44.49
C PRO A 124 59.32 18.14 45.11
N ALA A 125 58.34 18.97 44.76
CA ALA A 125 58.04 20.21 45.46
C ALA A 125 56.93 20.01 46.52
N PRO A 126 56.96 20.79 47.62
CA PRO A 126 56.20 20.51 48.84
C PRO A 126 54.88 21.29 48.92
N GLY A 127 53.89 20.68 49.61
CA GLY A 127 52.89 21.37 50.45
C GLY A 127 52.00 22.42 49.81
N ALA A 128 50.82 22.01 49.30
CA ALA A 128 49.70 22.91 49.11
C ALA A 128 48.79 22.92 50.35
N GLN A 129 48.87 24.04 51.07
CA GLN A 129 48.07 24.35 52.25
C GLN A 129 46.58 24.54 51.90
N ALA A 130 45.71 24.09 52.80
CA ALA A 130 44.29 24.34 52.79
C ALA A 130 43.99 25.85 52.93
N ARG A 131 43.20 26.40 52.00
CA ARG A 131 42.60 27.74 52.13
C ARG A 131 41.28 27.61 52.91
N PRO A 132 41.09 28.35 54.02
CA PRO A 132 39.78 28.52 54.61
C PRO A 132 39.05 29.71 53.94
N GLY A 133 37.77 29.53 53.65
CA GLY A 133 36.85 30.63 53.32
C GLY A 133 36.48 30.74 51.84
N GLN A 134 35.61 29.84 51.38
CA GLN A 134 34.71 30.16 50.27
C GLN A 134 33.32 30.32 50.87
N GLN A 135 32.87 31.58 50.95
CA GLN A 135 31.54 31.97 51.38
C GLN A 135 30.50 31.18 50.58
N GLY A 136 29.65 30.47 51.31
CA GLY A 136 28.47 29.84 50.74
C GLY A 136 27.61 30.92 50.06
N ASN A 137 27.37 30.72 48.78
CA ASN A 137 26.29 31.41 48.07
C ASN A 137 25.02 31.18 48.90
N PRO A 138 24.22 32.20 49.25
CA PRO A 138 22.97 31.96 49.95
C PRO A 138 22.13 31.10 49.02
N VAL A 139 21.84 29.87 49.46
CA VAL A 139 20.77 29.08 48.88
C VAL A 139 19.52 29.93 49.09
N VAL A 140 19.10 30.64 48.05
CA VAL A 140 17.75 31.15 47.96
C VAL A 140 16.89 29.90 47.96
N VAL A 141 16.47 29.49 49.15
CA VAL A 141 15.35 28.59 49.31
C VAL A 141 14.18 29.39 48.76
N THR A 142 13.94 29.24 47.46
CA THR A 142 12.60 29.47 46.93
C THR A 142 11.76 28.48 47.72
N GLN A 143 11.12 28.97 48.79
CA GLN A 143 9.94 28.32 49.32
C GLN A 143 8.99 28.30 48.13
N GLU A 144 8.98 27.18 47.39
CA GLU A 144 7.82 26.84 46.58
C GLU A 144 6.68 26.81 47.58
N GLU A 145 5.89 27.89 47.60
CA GLU A 145 4.59 27.91 48.27
C GLU A 145 3.92 26.59 47.92
N ALA A 146 3.58 25.79 48.94
CA ALA A 146 2.92 24.52 48.74
C ALA A 146 1.77 24.75 47.76
N PRO A 147 1.76 24.07 46.59
CA PRO A 147 0.83 24.41 45.53
C PRO A 147 -0.58 24.38 46.12
N SER A 148 -1.30 25.50 46.01
CA SER A 148 -2.67 25.60 46.50
C SER A 148 -3.45 24.39 45.98
N VAL A 149 -4.25 23.73 46.83
CA VAL A 149 -4.99 22.49 46.46
C VAL A 149 -5.80 22.69 45.16
N LEU A 150 -6.24 23.92 44.90
CA LEU A 150 -6.90 24.34 43.67
C LEU A 150 -5.98 24.32 42.42
N GLN A 151 -4.70 24.71 42.55
CA GLN A 151 -3.70 24.67 41.47
C GLN A 151 -3.22 23.24 41.16
N ILE A 152 -3.16 22.36 42.16
CA ILE A 152 -2.92 20.92 41.95
C ILE A 152 -4.11 20.30 41.21
N GLY A 153 -5.34 20.69 41.60
CA GLY A 153 -6.56 20.31 40.91
C GLY A 153 -6.56 20.72 39.45
N GLU A 154 -6.26 21.98 39.13
CA GLU A 154 -6.20 22.45 37.74
C GLU A 154 -5.12 21.73 36.91
N LYS A 155 -3.91 21.53 37.46
CA LYS A 155 -2.81 20.86 36.74
C LYS A 155 -3.04 19.38 36.43
N ILE A 156 -3.86 18.68 37.22
CA ILE A 156 -4.18 17.26 37.00
C ILE A 156 -5.49 17.07 36.24
N VAL A 157 -6.50 17.90 36.53
CA VAL A 157 -7.84 17.75 35.94
C VAL A 157 -7.87 18.24 34.49
N THR A 158 -7.24 19.38 34.17
CA THR A 158 -7.32 19.94 32.80
C THR A 158 -6.72 19.06 31.69
N PRO A 159 -5.57 18.38 31.87
CA PRO A 159 -5.02 17.51 30.82
C PRO A 159 -5.83 16.23 30.57
N ILE A 160 -6.57 15.75 31.57
CA ILE A 160 -7.39 14.53 31.49
C ILE A 160 -8.78 14.83 30.93
N LEU A 161 -9.33 16.00 31.25
CA LEU A 161 -10.70 16.36 30.87
C LEU A 161 -10.89 16.46 29.35
N ASN A 162 -9.92 17.03 28.63
CA ASN A 162 -10.02 17.20 27.18
C ASN A 162 -10.08 15.86 26.41
N PRO A 163 -9.12 14.91 26.57
CA PRO A 163 -9.21 13.60 25.91
C PRO A 163 -10.42 12.79 26.38
N LEU A 164 -10.87 12.96 27.62
CA LEU A 164 -12.07 12.29 28.12
C LEU A 164 -13.35 12.84 27.47
N ALA A 165 -13.46 14.16 27.31
CA ALA A 165 -14.56 14.80 26.60
C ALA A 165 -14.59 14.35 25.14
N MET A 166 -13.44 14.34 24.47
CA MET A 166 -13.30 13.84 23.11
C MET A 166 -13.71 12.37 22.99
N ALA A 167 -13.23 11.51 23.89
CA ALA A 167 -13.61 10.10 23.94
C ALA A 167 -15.12 9.92 24.19
N GLY A 168 -15.71 10.73 25.07
CA GLY A 168 -17.16 10.75 25.32
C GLY A 168 -17.96 11.11 24.08
N ILE A 169 -17.55 12.14 23.33
CA ILE A 169 -18.18 12.51 22.05
C ILE A 169 -18.06 11.38 21.03
N ILE A 170 -16.85 10.85 20.84
CA ILE A 170 -16.61 9.72 19.93
C ILE A 170 -17.52 8.54 20.30
N LEU A 171 -17.62 8.22 21.59
CA LEU A 171 -18.44 7.13 22.09
C LEU A 171 -19.93 7.35 21.78
N VAL A 172 -20.46 8.53 22.10
CA VAL A 172 -21.86 8.88 21.82
C VAL A 172 -22.13 8.80 20.31
N VAL A 173 -21.30 9.43 19.50
CA VAL A 173 -21.45 9.39 18.03
C VAL A 173 -21.32 7.97 17.50
N THR A 174 -20.44 7.13 18.06
CA THR A 174 -20.29 5.72 17.66
C THR A 174 -21.54 4.92 18.00
N ILE A 175 -22.12 5.11 19.18
CA ILE A 175 -23.38 4.47 19.58
C ILE A 175 -24.49 4.86 18.60
N PHE A 176 -24.67 6.15 18.32
CA PHE A 176 -25.67 6.60 17.35
C PHE A 176 -25.38 6.09 15.94
N ALA A 177 -24.12 6.07 15.49
CA ALA A 177 -23.72 5.55 14.19
C ALA A 177 -23.99 4.04 14.05
N LEU A 178 -23.79 3.26 15.11
CA LEU A 178 -24.12 1.84 15.15
C LEU A 178 -25.64 1.61 15.20
N LEU A 179 -26.35 2.39 16.02
CA LEU A 179 -27.81 2.30 16.17
C LEU A 179 -28.54 2.74 14.89
N GLN A 180 -28.05 3.75 14.17
CA GLN A 180 -28.66 4.29 12.95
C GLN A 180 -27.89 3.90 11.69
N LYS A 181 -27.05 2.86 11.72
CA LYS A 181 -26.20 2.46 10.60
C LYS A 181 -26.96 2.33 9.26
N GLU A 182 -28.11 1.67 9.28
CA GLU A 182 -28.99 1.50 8.12
C GLU A 182 -29.54 2.84 7.64
N ASP A 183 -30.04 3.70 8.54
CA ASP A 183 -30.59 5.02 8.18
C ASP A 183 -29.51 5.97 7.64
N ILE A 184 -28.30 5.97 8.23
CA ILE A 184 -27.16 6.77 7.76
C ILE A 184 -26.76 6.31 6.36
N ARG A 185 -26.73 4.99 6.14
CA ARG A 185 -26.44 4.43 4.81
C ARG A 185 -27.50 4.87 3.80
N ASP A 186 -28.77 4.69 4.11
CA ASP A 186 -29.87 4.96 3.19
C ASP A 186 -30.01 6.47 2.89
N ARG A 187 -29.76 7.34 3.88
CA ARG A 187 -29.66 8.80 3.68
C ARG A 187 -28.48 9.18 2.80
N GLY A 188 -27.32 8.53 2.98
CA GLY A 188 -26.16 8.71 2.11
C GLY A 188 -26.46 8.31 0.67
N ILE A 189 -27.08 7.14 0.46
CA ILE A 189 -27.52 6.67 -0.86
C ILE A 189 -28.46 7.69 -1.51
N ARG A 190 -29.41 8.25 -0.74
CA ARG A 190 -30.33 9.27 -1.25
C ARG A 190 -29.66 10.59 -1.60
N LEU A 191 -28.63 11.01 -0.85
CA LEU A 191 -27.92 12.27 -1.08
C LEU A 191 -27.03 12.22 -2.33
N PHE A 192 -26.37 11.07 -2.55
CA PHE A 192 -25.38 10.91 -3.62
C PHE A 192 -25.90 10.12 -4.84
N GLY A 193 -26.98 9.36 -4.70
CA GLY A 193 -27.50 8.43 -5.71
C GLY A 193 -28.70 8.95 -6.50
N SER A 194 -28.81 10.26 -6.74
CA SER A 194 -29.94 10.84 -7.48
C SER A 194 -30.05 10.37 -8.94
N HIS A 195 -28.95 9.85 -9.51
CA HIS A 195 -28.89 9.38 -10.90
C HIS A 195 -28.69 7.85 -11.02
N ASP A 196 -28.08 7.20 -10.03
CA ASP A 196 -27.85 5.74 -10.03
C ASP A 196 -27.78 5.16 -8.61
N LEU A 197 -28.94 4.74 -8.07
CA LEU A 197 -29.05 4.13 -6.75
C LEU A 197 -28.25 2.83 -6.62
N HIS A 198 -28.10 2.06 -7.70
CA HIS A 198 -27.42 0.77 -7.67
C HIS A 198 -25.91 0.96 -7.48
N ARG A 199 -25.28 1.84 -8.29
CA ARG A 199 -23.86 2.16 -8.16
C ARG A 199 -23.53 2.77 -6.79
N THR A 200 -24.32 3.72 -6.29
CA THR A 200 -24.09 4.33 -4.96
C THR A 200 -24.24 3.31 -3.83
N THR A 201 -25.21 2.39 -3.93
CA THR A 201 -25.39 1.33 -2.93
C THR A 201 -24.21 0.35 -2.94
N MET A 202 -23.72 -0.02 -4.13
CA MET A 202 -22.52 -0.86 -4.29
C MET A 202 -21.30 -0.17 -3.69
N ALA A 203 -21.09 1.12 -3.98
CA ALA A 203 -20.00 1.93 -3.44
C ALA A 203 -19.96 1.92 -1.91
N MET A 204 -21.10 2.20 -1.26
CA MET A 204 -21.19 2.25 0.20
C MET A 204 -20.99 0.88 0.86
N ASN A 205 -21.53 -0.17 0.25
CA ASN A 205 -21.37 -1.54 0.75
C ASN A 205 -19.94 -2.06 0.54
N ASP A 206 -19.29 -1.70 -0.55
CA ASP A 206 -17.90 -2.06 -0.82
C ASP A 206 -16.95 -1.30 0.13
N ALA A 207 -17.14 0.01 0.27
CA ALA A 207 -16.37 0.84 1.19
C ALA A 207 -16.46 0.31 2.63
N GLY A 208 -17.67 0.03 3.11
CA GLY A 208 -17.89 -0.51 4.46
C GLY A 208 -17.25 -1.88 4.67
N ARG A 209 -17.31 -2.77 3.66
CA ARG A 209 -16.70 -4.11 3.74
C ARG A 209 -15.18 -4.04 3.74
N ARG A 210 -14.58 -3.28 2.81
CA ARG A 210 -13.14 -3.09 2.72
C ARG A 210 -12.57 -2.46 3.99
N LEU A 211 -13.23 -1.43 4.50
CA LEU A 211 -12.80 -0.72 5.69
C LEU A 211 -12.89 -1.59 6.95
N SER A 212 -13.98 -2.33 7.12
CA SER A 212 -14.13 -3.25 8.25
C SER A 212 -13.07 -4.36 8.19
N ARG A 213 -12.84 -4.96 7.00
CA ARG A 213 -11.79 -5.97 6.80
C ARG A 213 -10.41 -5.42 7.11
N TYR A 214 -10.09 -4.23 6.60
CA TYR A 214 -8.82 -3.54 6.86
C TYR A 214 -8.55 -3.40 8.36
N PHE A 215 -9.48 -2.83 9.13
CA PHE A 215 -9.25 -2.65 10.57
C PHE A 215 -9.17 -3.95 11.35
N LEU A 216 -9.98 -4.95 11.00
CA LEU A 216 -9.92 -6.26 11.66
C LEU A 216 -8.58 -6.94 11.40
N THR A 217 -8.12 -6.90 10.15
CA THR A 217 -6.80 -7.39 9.77
C THR A 217 -5.70 -6.62 10.51
N GLN A 218 -5.75 -5.29 10.52
CA GLN A 218 -4.77 -4.46 11.21
C GLN A 218 -4.73 -4.75 12.72
N LEU A 219 -5.89 -4.90 13.37
CA LEU A 219 -5.98 -5.24 14.78
C LEU A 219 -5.37 -6.62 15.06
N GLY A 220 -5.65 -7.60 14.21
CA GLY A 220 -5.10 -8.95 14.29
C GLY A 220 -3.58 -8.97 14.15
N ILE A 221 -3.03 -8.32 13.12
CA ILE A 221 -1.59 -8.24 12.88
C ILE A 221 -0.89 -7.47 14.01
N ASN A 222 -1.45 -6.33 14.44
CA ASN A 222 -0.87 -5.52 15.52
C ASN A 222 -0.86 -6.28 16.85
N THR A 223 -1.91 -7.04 17.13
CA THR A 223 -1.99 -7.87 18.33
C THR A 223 -1.01 -9.03 18.26
N ALA A 224 -0.89 -9.70 17.11
CA ALA A 224 0.10 -10.76 16.91
C ALA A 224 1.53 -10.23 17.10
N PHE A 225 1.85 -9.06 16.55
CA PHE A 225 3.12 -8.37 16.77
C PHE A 225 3.36 -8.11 18.26
N GLY A 226 2.39 -7.53 18.96
CA GLY A 226 2.49 -7.24 20.40
C GLY A 226 2.68 -8.50 21.25
N VAL A 227 1.99 -9.59 20.92
CA VAL A 227 2.17 -10.89 21.59
C VAL A 227 3.58 -11.43 21.35
N ILE A 228 4.07 -11.45 20.10
CA ILE A 228 5.41 -11.93 19.77
C ILE A 228 6.48 -11.11 20.47
N VAL A 229 6.35 -9.77 20.45
CA VAL A 229 7.27 -8.87 21.14
C VAL A 229 7.21 -9.08 22.65
N GLY A 230 6.02 -9.12 23.25
CA GLY A 230 5.87 -9.35 24.69
C GLY A 230 6.47 -10.69 25.13
N THR A 231 6.18 -11.77 24.41
CA THR A 231 6.76 -13.09 24.67
C THR A 231 8.28 -13.11 24.45
N GLY A 232 8.78 -12.47 23.40
CA GLY A 232 10.22 -12.38 23.12
C GLY A 232 10.97 -11.61 24.22
N LEU A 233 10.44 -10.46 24.64
CA LEU A 233 11.01 -9.66 25.73
C LEU A 233 11.00 -10.40 27.07
N TYR A 234 9.96 -11.20 27.32
CA TYR A 234 9.89 -12.07 28.49
C TYR A 234 11.05 -13.08 28.51
N PHE A 235 11.33 -13.74 27.38
CA PHE A 235 12.45 -14.69 27.27
C PHE A 235 13.83 -14.03 27.29
N ILE A 236 13.95 -12.79 26.80
CA ILE A 236 15.20 -12.01 26.86
C ILE A 236 15.46 -11.50 28.28
N GLY A 237 14.42 -11.37 29.11
CA GLY A 237 14.51 -10.86 30.48
C GLY A 237 14.37 -9.34 30.60
N VAL A 238 13.78 -8.67 29.60
CA VAL A 238 13.48 -7.23 29.67
C VAL A 238 12.31 -7.02 30.66
N PRO A 239 12.39 -6.06 31.59
CA PRO A 239 11.31 -5.77 32.52
C PRO A 239 10.04 -5.28 31.81
N ASN A 240 8.89 -5.57 32.42
CA ASN A 240 7.57 -5.16 31.94
C ASN A 240 7.27 -5.62 30.50
N PRO A 241 7.48 -6.91 30.14
CA PRO A 241 7.30 -7.37 28.75
C PRO A 241 5.87 -7.17 28.24
N VAL A 242 4.87 -7.32 29.12
CA VAL A 242 3.46 -7.12 28.78
C VAL A 242 3.18 -5.65 28.42
N LEU A 243 3.78 -4.69 29.15
CA LEU A 243 3.69 -3.27 28.82
C LEU A 243 4.15 -3.00 27.40
N TRP A 244 5.33 -3.50 27.04
CA TRP A 244 5.92 -3.27 25.72
C TRP A 244 5.17 -3.99 24.59
N GLY A 245 4.63 -5.19 24.85
CA GLY A 245 3.75 -5.88 23.90
C GLY A 245 2.44 -5.12 23.64
N MET A 246 1.81 -4.60 24.70
CA MET A 246 0.59 -3.79 24.57
C MET A 246 0.87 -2.44 23.88
N LEU A 247 1.95 -1.75 24.27
CA LEU A 247 2.39 -0.53 23.59
C LEU A 247 2.73 -0.80 22.12
N GLY A 248 3.36 -1.93 21.80
CA GLY A 248 3.58 -2.36 20.41
C GLY A 248 2.28 -2.55 19.66
N THR A 249 1.28 -3.19 20.26
CA THR A 249 -0.06 -3.36 19.68
C THR A 249 -0.73 -2.01 19.38
N LEU A 250 -0.66 -1.06 20.32
CA LEU A 250 -1.30 0.25 20.19
C LEU A 250 -0.55 1.18 19.23
N LEU A 251 0.77 1.29 19.37
CA LEU A 251 1.59 2.22 18.59
C LEU A 251 1.66 1.81 17.12
N ARG A 252 1.58 0.52 16.79
CA ARG A 252 1.58 0.03 15.41
C ARG A 252 0.33 0.42 14.61
N PHE A 253 -0.69 1.05 15.23
CA PHE A 253 -1.73 1.75 14.48
C PHE A 253 -1.22 3.03 13.79
N ILE A 254 -0.07 3.56 14.21
CA ILE A 254 0.59 4.70 13.57
C ILE A 254 1.47 4.16 12.43
N PRO A 255 1.15 4.44 11.14
CA PRO A 255 1.90 3.94 10.01
C PRO A 255 3.37 4.39 10.05
N TYR A 256 4.27 3.50 9.61
CA TYR A 256 5.73 3.69 9.45
C TYR A 256 6.55 3.99 10.71
N ILE A 257 5.97 4.65 11.70
CA ILE A 257 6.69 5.20 12.86
C ILE A 257 6.37 4.38 14.13
N GLY A 258 5.18 3.76 14.18
CA GLY A 258 4.67 3.06 15.36
C GLY A 258 5.59 1.97 15.91
N SER A 259 6.11 1.11 15.04
CA SER A 259 7.02 0.01 15.42
C SER A 259 8.35 0.53 15.97
N TRP A 260 8.91 1.58 15.38
CA TRP A 260 10.16 2.19 15.84
C TRP A 260 10.02 2.88 17.20
N ILE A 261 8.92 3.62 17.43
CA ILE A 261 8.63 4.20 18.75
C ILE A 261 8.45 3.08 19.78
N ALA A 262 7.71 2.03 19.41
CA ALA A 262 7.49 0.88 20.29
C ALA A 262 8.79 0.11 20.61
N ALA A 263 9.78 0.12 19.72
CA ALA A 263 11.08 -0.50 19.92
C ALA A 263 12.03 0.38 20.76
N ALA A 264 12.01 1.70 20.54
CA ALA A 264 12.96 2.63 21.13
C ALA A 264 12.97 2.57 22.66
N LEU A 265 11.79 2.63 23.29
CA LEU A 265 11.66 2.64 24.75
C LEU A 265 12.18 1.34 25.41
N PRO A 266 11.79 0.13 25.00
CA PRO A 266 12.33 -1.10 25.57
C PRO A 266 13.82 -1.30 25.25
N ILE A 267 14.34 -0.86 24.11
CA ILE A 267 15.79 -0.89 23.83
C ILE A 267 16.55 0.04 24.78
N LEU A 268 16.02 1.23 25.05
CA LEU A 268 16.61 2.16 26.01
C LEU A 268 16.54 1.59 27.44
N LEU A 269 15.41 0.99 27.82
CA LEU A 269 15.28 0.32 29.11
C LEU A 269 16.26 -0.84 29.23
N ALA A 270 16.39 -1.66 28.19
CA ALA A 270 17.36 -2.75 28.13
C ALA A 270 18.79 -2.27 28.37
N ALA A 271 19.12 -1.07 27.87
CA ALA A 271 20.43 -0.46 28.07
C ALA A 271 20.67 -0.01 29.52
N ALA A 272 19.59 0.30 30.24
CA ALA A 272 19.59 0.78 31.61
C ALA A 272 19.52 -0.33 32.67
N VAL A 273 18.98 -1.50 32.33
CA VAL A 273 18.82 -2.63 33.25
C VAL A 273 20.15 -3.32 33.52
N GLU A 274 20.91 -3.65 32.48
CA GLU A 274 22.16 -4.40 32.60
C GLU A 274 23.37 -3.59 32.08
N PRO A 275 24.54 -3.66 32.76
CA PRO A 275 25.77 -3.07 32.24
C PRO A 275 26.19 -3.61 30.87
N GLY A 276 25.87 -4.88 30.58
CA GLY A 276 26.18 -5.55 29.32
C GLY A 276 25.42 -5.00 28.10
N TRP A 277 25.90 -5.33 26.90
CA TRP A 277 25.22 -4.99 25.63
C TRP A 277 24.31 -6.11 25.11
N SER A 278 24.42 -7.31 25.68
CA SER A 278 23.68 -8.49 25.23
C SER A 278 22.16 -8.24 25.22
N LEU A 279 21.62 -7.75 26.32
CA LEU A 279 20.19 -7.49 26.47
C LEU A 279 19.68 -6.44 25.47
N VAL A 280 20.47 -5.39 25.20
CA VAL A 280 20.19 -4.37 24.17
C VAL A 280 20.18 -4.98 22.77
N ILE A 281 21.20 -5.76 22.44
CA ILE A 281 21.36 -6.36 21.11
C ILE A 281 20.23 -7.35 20.85
N TRP A 282 19.93 -8.26 21.79
CA TRP A 282 18.83 -9.21 21.62
C TRP A 282 17.47 -8.54 21.54
N THR A 283 17.24 -7.47 22.32
CA THR A 283 16.02 -6.66 22.21
C THR A 283 15.92 -6.01 20.83
N ALA A 284 16.99 -5.40 20.34
CA ALA A 284 17.01 -4.81 19.00
C ALA A 284 16.80 -5.85 17.90
N VAL A 285 17.46 -7.01 17.99
CA VAL A 285 17.29 -8.13 17.06
C VAL A 285 15.84 -8.63 17.07
N LEU A 286 15.21 -8.80 18.25
CA LEU A 286 13.81 -9.18 18.35
C LEU A 286 12.91 -8.22 17.57
N TYR A 287 13.04 -6.91 17.80
CA TYR A 287 12.22 -5.92 17.09
C TYR A 287 12.49 -5.90 15.59
N VAL A 288 13.77 -5.93 15.16
CA VAL A 288 14.13 -5.92 13.74
C VAL A 288 13.63 -7.18 13.03
N VAL A 289 13.84 -8.37 13.60
CA VAL A 289 13.39 -9.64 13.02
C VAL A 289 11.87 -9.71 13.00
N THR A 290 11.20 -9.30 14.08
CA THR A 290 9.74 -9.29 14.14
C THR A 290 9.17 -8.29 13.13
N GLU A 291 9.75 -7.10 13.00
CA GLU A 291 9.32 -6.09 12.03
C GLU A 291 9.54 -6.55 10.59
N LEU A 292 10.70 -7.14 10.29
CA LEU A 292 10.99 -7.67 8.96
C LEU A 292 10.04 -8.82 8.60
N THR A 293 9.80 -9.74 9.54
CA THR A 293 8.90 -10.87 9.32
C THR A 293 7.45 -10.39 9.19
N MET A 294 6.98 -9.50 10.06
CA MET A 294 5.62 -8.99 10.00
C MET A 294 5.39 -8.12 8.76
N GLY A 295 6.28 -7.17 8.48
CA GLY A 295 6.11 -6.21 7.39
C GLY A 295 6.39 -6.78 6.00
N GLN A 296 7.35 -7.71 5.86
CA GLN A 296 7.76 -8.23 4.54
C GLN A 296 7.17 -9.61 4.22
N VAL A 297 6.67 -10.34 5.22
CA VAL A 297 6.12 -11.70 5.00
C VAL A 297 4.66 -11.76 5.41
N VAL A 298 4.32 -11.46 6.67
CA VAL A 298 2.95 -11.63 7.17
C VAL A 298 1.98 -10.63 6.53
N GLU A 299 2.33 -9.35 6.47
CA GLU A 299 1.47 -8.31 5.90
C GLU A 299 1.13 -8.59 4.43
N PRO A 300 2.09 -8.86 3.52
CA PRO A 300 1.77 -9.24 2.14
C PRO A 300 0.90 -10.50 2.04
N LEU A 301 1.15 -11.52 2.87
CA LEU A 301 0.36 -12.75 2.85
C LEU A 301 -1.09 -12.53 3.33
N VAL A 302 -1.29 -11.67 4.32
CA VAL A 302 -2.61 -11.42 4.91
C VAL A 302 -3.41 -10.40 4.11
N TYR A 303 -2.77 -9.34 3.62
CA TYR A 303 -3.41 -8.35 2.78
C TYR A 303 -3.60 -8.84 1.33
N GLY A 304 -2.81 -9.82 0.88
CA GLY A 304 -2.85 -10.33 -0.49
C GLY A 304 -2.41 -9.27 -1.51
N HIS A 305 -2.93 -9.34 -2.73
CA HIS A 305 -2.76 -8.30 -3.75
C HIS A 305 -3.52 -7.03 -3.32
N SER A 306 -2.78 -6.12 -2.69
CA SER A 306 -3.07 -4.72 -2.36
C SER A 306 -4.39 -4.40 -1.66
N THR A 307 -4.32 -3.50 -0.67
CA THR A 307 -5.46 -2.94 0.04
C THR A 307 -6.40 -2.10 -0.84
N GLY A 308 -6.21 -2.05 -2.17
CA GLY A 308 -6.89 -1.15 -3.09
C GLY A 308 -6.14 0.18 -3.31
N LEU A 309 -4.95 0.36 -2.72
CA LEU A 309 -4.20 1.61 -2.72
C LEU A 309 -2.79 1.41 -3.27
N SER A 310 -2.34 2.35 -4.11
CA SER A 310 -0.94 2.39 -4.54
C SER A 310 -0.01 2.72 -3.36
N PRO A 311 1.20 2.13 -3.27
CA PRO A 311 2.18 2.47 -2.23
C PRO A 311 2.49 3.98 -2.17
N LEU A 312 2.58 4.63 -3.34
CA LEU A 312 2.78 6.07 -3.44
C LEU A 312 1.61 6.84 -2.83
N ALA A 313 0.38 6.36 -3.07
CA ALA A 313 -0.83 6.96 -2.52
C ALA A 313 -0.83 6.94 -0.99
N VAL A 314 -0.38 5.85 -0.37
CA VAL A 314 -0.28 5.75 1.10
C VAL A 314 0.70 6.79 1.66
N ILE A 315 1.85 7.01 1.00
CA ILE A 315 2.83 8.01 1.43
C ILE A 315 2.28 9.43 1.27
N ILE A 316 1.71 9.76 0.11
CA ILE A 316 1.12 11.08 -0.16
C ILE A 316 -0.02 11.36 0.82
N ALA A 317 -0.88 10.37 1.04
CA ALA A 317 -1.95 10.44 2.01
C ALA A 317 -1.40 10.67 3.43
N ALA A 318 -0.37 9.93 3.85
CA ALA A 318 0.21 10.10 5.18
C ALA A 318 0.67 11.55 5.39
N ILE A 319 1.37 12.13 4.40
CA ILE A 319 1.83 13.52 4.45
C ILE A 319 0.64 14.49 4.48
N PHE A 320 -0.32 14.33 3.57
CA PHE A 320 -1.48 15.22 3.44
C PHE A 320 -2.34 15.21 4.70
N TRP A 321 -2.73 14.04 5.20
CA TRP A 321 -3.58 13.92 6.38
C TRP A 321 -2.87 14.33 7.66
N THR A 322 -1.55 14.11 7.77
CA THR A 322 -0.76 14.62 8.89
C THR A 322 -0.72 16.15 8.90
N TRP A 323 -0.56 16.77 7.74
CA TRP A 323 -0.62 18.23 7.64
C TRP A 323 -2.01 18.77 7.98
N LEU A 324 -3.08 18.07 7.57
CA LEU A 324 -4.46 18.52 7.76
C LEU A 324 -4.92 18.40 9.23
N TRP A 325 -4.76 17.21 9.83
CA TRP A 325 -5.32 16.87 11.15
C TRP A 325 -4.27 16.40 12.17
N GLY A 326 -2.98 16.62 11.90
CA GLY A 326 -1.89 16.29 12.83
C GLY A 326 -1.70 14.78 13.02
N PRO A 327 -1.27 14.33 14.22
CA PRO A 327 -1.05 12.92 14.51
C PRO A 327 -2.30 12.05 14.33
N ILE A 328 -3.49 12.60 14.59
CA ILE A 328 -4.75 11.88 14.39
C ILE A 328 -4.98 11.61 12.90
N GLY A 329 -4.70 12.61 12.05
CA GLY A 329 -4.76 12.46 10.60
C GLY A 329 -3.84 11.37 10.07
N LEU A 330 -2.62 11.25 10.62
CA LEU A 330 -1.70 10.15 10.27
C LEU A 330 -2.29 8.77 10.56
N ILE A 331 -2.88 8.58 11.75
CA ILE A 331 -3.48 7.30 12.17
C ILE A 331 -4.61 6.87 11.23
N ILE A 332 -5.43 7.81 10.77
CA ILE A 332 -6.60 7.52 9.93
C ILE A 332 -6.36 7.79 8.44
N SER A 333 -5.14 8.08 8.05
CA SER A 333 -4.76 8.44 6.68
C SER A 333 -5.14 7.34 5.69
N THR A 334 -4.69 6.10 5.95
CA THR A 334 -4.97 4.94 5.11
C THR A 334 -6.48 4.65 4.98
N PRO A 335 -7.26 4.53 6.07
CA PRO A 335 -8.70 4.25 5.95
C PRO A 335 -9.49 5.36 5.25
N LEU A 336 -9.14 6.63 5.48
CA LEU A 336 -9.79 7.74 4.77
C LEU A 336 -9.48 7.72 3.28
N THR A 337 -8.22 7.47 2.92
CA THR A 337 -7.78 7.39 1.53
C THR A 337 -8.43 6.22 0.81
N LEU A 338 -8.57 5.08 1.49
CA LEU A 338 -9.32 3.93 0.99
C LEU A 338 -10.78 4.30 0.71
N CYS A 339 -11.45 5.04 1.60
CA CYS A 339 -12.81 5.52 1.35
C CYS A 339 -12.88 6.43 0.11
N LEU A 340 -11.92 7.34 -0.08
CA LEU A 340 -11.87 8.22 -1.26
C LEU A 340 -11.69 7.41 -2.54
N VAL A 341 -10.80 6.44 -2.55
CA VAL A 341 -10.57 5.56 -3.72
C VAL A 341 -11.79 4.71 -4.04
N VAL A 342 -12.42 4.11 -3.03
CA VAL A 342 -13.63 3.28 -3.25
C VAL A 342 -14.81 4.12 -3.76
N LEU A 343 -14.93 5.37 -3.30
CA LEU A 343 -15.90 6.31 -3.87
C LEU A 343 -15.57 6.62 -5.34
N GLY A 344 -14.30 6.86 -5.67
CA GLY A 344 -13.85 7.07 -7.05
C GLY A 344 -14.17 5.91 -8.00
N ARG A 345 -14.10 4.67 -7.51
CA ARG A 345 -14.45 3.46 -8.31
C ARG A 345 -15.90 3.39 -8.76
N HIS A 346 -16.81 4.08 -8.08
CA HIS A 346 -18.26 3.92 -8.29
C HIS A 346 -18.96 5.25 -8.65
N VAL A 347 -18.28 6.38 -8.46
CA VAL A 347 -18.80 7.72 -8.73
C VAL A 347 -17.93 8.36 -9.80
N GLU A 348 -18.46 8.50 -11.01
CA GLU A 348 -17.73 9.00 -12.19
C GLU A 348 -17.06 10.36 -11.94
N GLN A 349 -17.70 11.27 -11.19
CA GLN A 349 -17.10 12.58 -10.90
C GLN A 349 -15.87 12.50 -9.96
N LEU A 350 -15.69 11.38 -9.27
CA LEU A 350 -14.60 11.13 -8.32
C LEU A 350 -13.59 10.10 -8.84
N GLU A 351 -13.73 9.62 -10.09
CA GLU A 351 -12.87 8.60 -10.69
C GLU A 351 -11.38 8.94 -10.61
N PHE A 352 -11.05 10.23 -10.68
CA PHE A 352 -9.68 10.72 -10.51
C PHE A 352 -9.01 10.26 -9.20
N PHE A 353 -9.77 10.01 -8.13
CA PHE A 353 -9.21 9.45 -6.90
C PHE A 353 -8.78 8.00 -7.07
N ASP A 354 -9.53 7.17 -7.80
CA ASP A 354 -9.12 5.79 -8.08
C ASP A 354 -7.90 5.77 -9.02
N VAL A 355 -7.88 6.64 -10.03
CA VAL A 355 -6.74 6.74 -10.96
C VAL A 355 -5.46 7.23 -10.25
N LEU A 356 -5.56 8.23 -9.37
CA LEU A 356 -4.40 8.83 -8.70
C LEU A 356 -3.91 8.03 -7.49
N LEU A 357 -4.83 7.46 -6.72
CA LEU A 357 -4.56 6.88 -5.40
C LEU A 357 -4.81 5.35 -5.35
N GLY A 358 -5.53 4.81 -6.33
CA GLY A 358 -5.82 3.39 -6.43
C GLY A 358 -4.61 2.57 -6.85
N ASP A 359 -4.78 1.26 -6.77
CA ASP A 359 -3.81 0.25 -7.18
C ASP A 359 -4.03 -0.27 -8.61
N ARG A 360 -5.01 0.29 -9.33
CA ARG A 360 -5.25 -0.03 -10.73
C ARG A 360 -4.15 0.58 -11.61
N PRO A 361 -3.74 -0.10 -12.70
CA PRO A 361 -2.81 0.48 -13.65
C PRO A 361 -3.42 1.78 -14.20
N ALA A 362 -2.60 2.81 -14.33
CA ALA A 362 -3.06 4.13 -14.75
C ALA A 362 -3.57 4.17 -16.21
N LEU A 363 -3.22 3.16 -17.01
CA LEU A 363 -3.65 2.96 -18.39
C LEU A 363 -4.20 1.54 -18.53
N THR A 364 -5.25 1.39 -19.34
CA THR A 364 -5.74 0.05 -19.75
C THR A 364 -4.68 -0.68 -20.57
N PRO A 365 -4.71 -2.03 -20.67
CA PRO A 365 -3.76 -2.77 -21.52
C PRO A 365 -3.69 -2.25 -22.96
N VAL A 366 -4.85 -1.85 -23.50
CA VAL A 366 -5.01 -1.24 -24.83
C VAL A 366 -4.24 0.07 -24.95
N GLU A 367 -4.48 1.00 -24.01
CA GLU A 367 -3.82 2.30 -23.99
C GLU A 367 -2.32 2.18 -23.69
N SER A 368 -1.94 1.23 -22.83
CA SER A 368 -0.56 0.96 -22.46
C SER A 368 0.22 0.43 -23.66
N LEU A 369 -0.36 -0.51 -24.43
CA LEU A 369 0.24 -1.00 -25.68
C LEU A 369 0.38 0.16 -26.69
N TYR A 370 -0.68 0.94 -26.90
CA TYR A 370 -0.64 2.06 -27.84
C TYR A 370 0.39 3.12 -27.44
N GLN A 371 0.42 3.52 -26.17
CA GLN A 371 1.33 4.53 -25.64
C GLN A 371 2.79 4.10 -25.74
N ARG A 372 3.11 2.83 -25.49
CA ARG A 372 4.48 2.32 -25.63
C ARG A 372 4.96 2.27 -27.07
N MET A 373 4.10 1.84 -27.97
CA MET A 373 4.42 1.84 -29.40
C MET A 373 4.65 3.26 -29.93
N LEU A 374 3.92 4.26 -29.39
CA LEU A 374 4.19 5.67 -29.68
C LEU A 374 5.48 6.20 -29.03
N ALA A 375 5.79 5.74 -27.81
CA ALA A 375 7.00 6.09 -27.09
C ALA A 375 8.27 5.47 -27.70
N GLY A 376 8.11 4.41 -28.52
CA GLY A 376 9.21 3.68 -29.13
C GLY A 376 9.84 2.67 -28.19
N ASP A 377 9.05 2.08 -27.29
CA ASP A 377 9.46 1.07 -26.32
C ASP A 377 8.71 -0.26 -26.57
N PRO A 378 9.03 -0.98 -27.67
CA PRO A 378 8.36 -2.22 -28.01
C PRO A 378 8.71 -3.36 -27.05
N ASP A 379 9.91 -3.35 -26.46
CA ASP A 379 10.38 -4.38 -25.52
C ASP A 379 9.47 -4.44 -24.27
N GLU A 380 9.14 -3.28 -23.68
CA GLU A 380 8.25 -3.25 -22.52
C GLU A 380 6.79 -3.62 -22.90
N ALA A 381 6.39 -3.42 -24.16
CA ALA A 381 5.10 -3.90 -24.67
C ALA A 381 5.09 -5.42 -24.82
N GLU A 382 6.19 -6.03 -25.26
CA GLU A 382 6.35 -7.48 -25.31
C GLU A 382 6.32 -8.09 -23.90
N ASP A 383 7.05 -7.53 -22.93
CA ASP A 383 7.02 -7.98 -21.53
C ASP A 383 5.61 -7.96 -20.93
N GLN A 384 4.76 -7.01 -21.34
CA GLN A 384 3.35 -6.98 -20.94
C GLN A 384 2.52 -8.04 -21.64
N ALA A 385 2.75 -8.25 -22.93
CA ALA A 385 2.12 -9.32 -23.69
C ALA A 385 2.43 -10.69 -23.06
N GLU A 386 3.70 -10.95 -22.69
CA GLU A 386 4.08 -12.19 -22.02
C GLU A 386 3.28 -12.42 -20.72
N ARG A 387 3.14 -11.37 -19.91
CA ARG A 387 2.38 -11.42 -18.65
C ARG A 387 0.90 -11.69 -18.87
N PHE A 388 0.30 -11.11 -19.89
CA PHE A 388 -1.09 -11.35 -20.27
C PHE A 388 -1.30 -12.80 -20.74
N LEU A 389 -0.40 -13.28 -21.59
CA LEU A 389 -0.41 -14.63 -22.19
C LEU A 389 -0.08 -15.74 -21.17
N ALA A 390 0.46 -15.40 -20.01
CA ALA A 390 0.62 -16.36 -18.91
C ALA A 390 -0.73 -16.91 -18.41
N GLY A 391 -1.83 -16.16 -18.59
CA GLY A 391 -3.18 -16.55 -18.15
C GLY A 391 -4.22 -16.69 -19.26
N HIS A 392 -3.92 -16.21 -20.47
CA HIS A 392 -4.88 -16.13 -21.58
C HIS A 392 -4.27 -16.71 -22.85
N ARG A 393 -5.14 -17.02 -23.82
CA ARG A 393 -4.71 -17.46 -25.14
C ARG A 393 -4.18 -16.31 -25.97
N LEU A 394 -3.42 -16.64 -27.01
CA LEU A 394 -2.92 -15.65 -27.97
C LEU A 394 -4.05 -14.91 -28.68
N SER A 395 -5.11 -15.61 -29.09
CA SER A 395 -6.28 -15.00 -29.73
C SER A 395 -6.94 -13.93 -28.84
N ALA A 396 -7.06 -14.21 -27.54
CA ALA A 396 -7.64 -13.27 -26.58
C ALA A 396 -6.80 -11.98 -26.51
N TYR A 397 -5.47 -12.09 -26.43
CA TYR A 397 -4.61 -10.90 -26.43
C TYR A 397 -4.74 -10.08 -27.72
N TYR A 398 -4.84 -10.75 -28.88
CA TYR A 398 -5.05 -10.07 -30.16
C TYR A 398 -6.39 -9.35 -30.23
N ASP A 399 -7.49 -9.99 -29.87
CA ASP A 399 -8.84 -9.39 -29.95
C ASP A 399 -9.03 -8.28 -28.92
N GLU A 400 -8.54 -8.49 -27.71
CA GLU A 400 -8.86 -7.65 -26.57
C GLU A 400 -7.92 -6.45 -26.43
N VAL A 401 -6.66 -6.61 -26.86
CA VAL A 401 -5.61 -5.61 -26.69
C VAL A 401 -5.11 -5.08 -28.03
N VAL A 402 -4.55 -5.93 -28.89
CA VAL A 402 -3.81 -5.50 -30.10
C VAL A 402 -4.76 -4.90 -31.15
N LEU A 403 -5.75 -5.66 -31.62
CA LEU A 403 -7.15 -5.24 -31.72
C LEU A 403 -7.46 -3.74 -31.62
N LYS A 404 -7.83 -3.39 -30.39
CA LYS A 404 -8.34 -2.10 -29.99
C LYS A 404 -7.25 -1.03 -29.99
N ALA A 405 -6.00 -1.40 -29.72
CA ALA A 405 -4.88 -0.46 -29.78
C ALA A 405 -4.60 0.01 -31.22
N LEU A 406 -4.70 -0.92 -32.18
CA LEU A 406 -4.64 -0.62 -33.61
C LEU A 406 -5.82 0.26 -34.06
N GLN A 407 -7.02 0.06 -33.51
CA GLN A 407 -8.18 0.95 -33.77
C GLN A 407 -7.95 2.36 -33.22
N LEU A 408 -7.39 2.52 -32.01
CA LEU A 408 -7.00 3.83 -31.48
C LEU A 408 -6.00 4.53 -32.40
N ALA A 409 -4.96 3.82 -32.82
CA ALA A 409 -3.95 4.32 -33.75
C ALA A 409 -4.56 4.72 -35.12
N SER A 410 -5.43 3.89 -35.68
CA SER A 410 -6.12 4.16 -36.94
C SER A 410 -6.97 5.43 -36.86
N ASN A 411 -7.71 5.60 -35.77
CA ASN A 411 -8.51 6.79 -35.51
C ASN A 411 -7.65 8.07 -35.43
N ASP A 412 -6.48 8.01 -34.79
CA ASP A 412 -5.55 9.14 -34.71
C ASP A 412 -4.91 9.49 -36.08
N ILE A 413 -4.61 8.48 -36.90
CA ILE A 413 -4.15 8.69 -38.28
C ILE A 413 -5.25 9.39 -39.10
N VAL A 414 -6.49 8.91 -39.02
CA VAL A 414 -7.63 9.49 -39.76
C VAL A 414 -7.92 10.93 -39.31
N ARG A 415 -7.75 11.23 -38.02
CA ARG A 415 -7.89 12.60 -37.47
C ARG A 415 -6.71 13.52 -37.83
N GLY A 416 -5.63 12.99 -38.38
CA GLY A 416 -4.41 13.75 -38.69
C GLY A 416 -3.62 14.18 -37.46
N THR A 417 -3.85 13.55 -36.30
CA THR A 417 -3.10 13.83 -35.06
C THR A 417 -1.76 13.11 -35.03
N LEU A 418 -1.65 11.97 -35.72
CA LEU A 418 -0.42 11.19 -35.85
C LEU A 418 0.35 11.51 -37.13
N GLU A 419 1.57 12.04 -36.98
CA GLU A 419 2.44 12.38 -38.11
C GLU A 419 2.81 11.11 -38.94
N PRO A 420 2.88 11.18 -40.28
CA PRO A 420 3.13 10.01 -41.14
C PRO A 420 4.40 9.22 -40.79
N ARG A 421 5.47 9.89 -40.36
CA ARG A 421 6.71 9.23 -39.92
C ARG A 421 6.52 8.43 -38.63
N ARG A 422 5.69 8.94 -37.69
CA ARG A 422 5.36 8.24 -36.45
C ARG A 422 4.44 7.06 -36.73
N ALA A 423 3.46 7.23 -37.61
CA ALA A 423 2.61 6.13 -38.07
C ALA A 423 3.42 5.00 -38.73
N GLY A 424 4.44 5.33 -39.51
CA GLY A 424 5.37 4.34 -40.07
C GLY A 424 6.14 3.56 -39.00
N ARG A 425 6.70 4.24 -37.99
CA ARG A 425 7.39 3.58 -36.86
C ARG A 425 6.45 2.69 -36.04
N LEU A 426 5.25 3.19 -35.76
CA LEU A 426 4.20 2.45 -35.07
C LEU A 426 3.83 1.17 -35.83
N LYS A 427 3.67 1.25 -37.15
CA LYS A 427 3.42 0.09 -38.01
C LYS A 427 4.53 -0.94 -37.87
N THR A 428 5.79 -0.53 -37.99
CA THR A 428 6.94 -1.44 -37.87
C THR A 428 6.98 -2.11 -36.49
N ALA A 429 6.87 -1.33 -35.42
CA ALA A 429 6.93 -1.85 -34.06
C ALA A 429 5.80 -2.84 -33.74
N ILE A 430 4.55 -2.56 -34.18
CA ILE A 430 3.45 -3.51 -33.99
C ILE A 430 3.64 -4.76 -34.85
N THR A 431 4.19 -4.61 -36.06
CA THR A 431 4.45 -5.74 -36.94
C THR A 431 5.51 -6.68 -36.35
N GLU A 432 6.59 -6.11 -35.80
CA GLU A 432 7.63 -6.84 -35.08
C GLU A 432 7.03 -7.54 -33.84
N LEU A 433 6.24 -6.83 -33.02
CA LEU A 433 5.54 -7.44 -31.88
C LEU A 433 4.67 -8.64 -32.30
N VAL A 434 3.90 -8.52 -33.39
CA VAL A 434 3.06 -9.64 -33.86
C VAL A 434 3.92 -10.85 -34.26
N GLU A 435 5.05 -10.60 -34.94
CA GLU A 435 6.01 -11.65 -35.32
C GLU A 435 6.65 -12.32 -34.08
N ASP A 436 7.07 -11.54 -33.09
CA ASP A 436 7.67 -12.04 -31.84
C ASP A 436 6.66 -12.87 -31.02
N LEU A 437 5.40 -12.43 -30.98
CA LEU A 437 4.31 -13.18 -30.37
C LEU A 437 3.98 -14.50 -31.11
N GLY A 438 4.53 -14.69 -32.31
CA GLY A 438 4.55 -15.96 -33.06
C GLY A 438 5.02 -17.16 -32.25
N ARG A 439 5.85 -16.97 -31.23
CA ARG A 439 6.37 -18.06 -30.38
C ARG A 439 5.35 -18.65 -29.40
N TYR A 440 4.23 -17.96 -29.12
CA TYR A 440 3.22 -18.41 -28.16
C TYR A 440 2.14 -19.27 -28.84
N ASP A 441 1.79 -20.41 -28.26
CA ASP A 441 0.69 -21.24 -28.76
C ASP A 441 -0.68 -20.63 -28.45
N ASP A 442 -1.67 -20.88 -29.31
CA ASP A 442 -3.04 -20.41 -29.12
C ASP A 442 -3.90 -21.46 -28.39
N VAL A 443 -3.53 -21.76 -27.15
CA VAL A 443 -4.17 -22.78 -26.31
C VAL A 443 -4.43 -22.23 -24.91
N ASP A 444 -5.40 -22.81 -24.19
CA ASP A 444 -5.57 -22.49 -22.77
C ASP A 444 -4.30 -22.86 -22.00
N PRO A 445 -3.72 -21.92 -21.22
CA PRO A 445 -2.56 -22.23 -20.42
C PRO A 445 -2.89 -23.30 -19.36
N PRO A 446 -1.98 -24.26 -19.10
CA PRO A 446 -2.21 -25.32 -18.12
C PRO A 446 -2.32 -24.72 -16.71
N GLY A 447 -3.55 -24.69 -16.18
CA GLY A 447 -3.88 -24.06 -14.90
C GLY A 447 -4.93 -22.94 -14.97
N GLY A 448 -5.42 -22.58 -16.16
CA GLY A 448 -6.35 -21.48 -16.43
C GLY A 448 -7.79 -21.62 -15.90
N ASN A 449 -8.09 -22.63 -15.08
CA ASN A 449 -9.35 -22.65 -14.32
C ASN A 449 -9.13 -21.99 -12.95
N ASP A 450 -9.67 -20.77 -12.84
CA ASP A 450 -10.00 -20.09 -11.58
C ASP A 450 -8.82 -19.71 -10.67
N LYS A 451 -7.59 -19.67 -11.21
CA LYS A 451 -6.46 -19.01 -10.57
C LYS A 451 -6.10 -17.77 -11.36
N THR A 452 -6.71 -16.67 -10.94
CA THR A 452 -6.19 -15.30 -11.11
C THR A 452 -4.67 -15.31 -11.20
N VAL A 453 -4.14 -15.01 -12.38
CA VAL A 453 -2.71 -14.74 -12.55
C VAL A 453 -2.37 -13.64 -11.55
N ALA A 454 -1.46 -13.94 -10.62
CA ALA A 454 -0.98 -13.00 -9.63
C ALA A 454 -0.38 -11.78 -10.34
N GLY A 455 -1.15 -10.69 -10.43
CA GLY A 455 -0.77 -9.49 -11.18
C GLY A 455 -1.80 -9.05 -12.23
N SER A 456 -2.83 -9.85 -12.55
CA SER A 456 -3.89 -9.39 -13.45
C SER A 456 -4.81 -8.38 -12.77
N THR A 457 -4.94 -7.24 -13.40
CA THR A 457 -5.68 -6.07 -12.92
C THR A 457 -7.19 -6.30 -13.09
N ALA A 458 -8.04 -5.57 -12.36
CA ALA A 458 -9.49 -5.77 -12.43
C ALA A 458 -10.07 -5.62 -13.84
N ASP A 459 -9.40 -4.87 -14.72
CA ASP A 459 -9.76 -4.75 -16.15
C ASP A 459 -9.26 -5.94 -16.98
N GLU A 460 -8.09 -6.53 -16.68
CA GLU A 460 -7.68 -7.82 -17.26
C GLU A 460 -8.58 -8.98 -16.81
N GLN A 461 -9.24 -8.86 -15.65
CA GLN A 461 -10.27 -9.82 -15.19
C GLN A 461 -11.65 -9.55 -15.78
N ALA A 462 -11.89 -8.33 -16.27
CA ALA A 462 -13.15 -7.95 -16.89
C ALA A 462 -13.23 -8.38 -18.36
N ILE A 463 -12.11 -8.79 -18.95
CA ILE A 463 -12.11 -9.29 -20.32
C ILE A 463 -12.56 -10.76 -20.32
N PRO A 464 -13.71 -11.08 -20.93
CA PRO A 464 -14.26 -12.42 -20.85
C PRO A 464 -13.30 -13.40 -21.54
N ASN A 465 -12.86 -14.42 -20.82
CA ASN A 465 -12.22 -15.58 -21.45
C ASN A 465 -13.30 -16.35 -22.23
N GLU A 466 -13.68 -15.83 -23.40
CA GLU A 466 -14.60 -16.51 -24.30
C GLU A 466 -14.01 -17.87 -24.65
N HIS A 467 -14.65 -18.92 -24.14
CA HIS A 467 -14.23 -20.28 -24.44
C HIS A 467 -14.40 -20.49 -25.94
N SER A 468 -13.32 -20.91 -26.61
CA SER A 468 -13.41 -21.36 -28.00
C SER A 468 -14.51 -22.42 -28.17
N PRO A 469 -15.16 -22.51 -29.34
CA PRO A 469 -15.77 -23.76 -29.76
C PRO A 469 -14.75 -24.90 -29.54
N ALA A 470 -15.21 -25.97 -28.90
CA ALA A 470 -14.40 -27.01 -28.27
C ALA A 470 -13.56 -27.89 -29.22
N ASP A 471 -13.57 -27.61 -30.52
CA ASP A 471 -12.93 -28.45 -31.52
C ASP A 471 -11.61 -27.81 -31.95
N GLY A 472 -10.50 -28.47 -31.62
CA GLY A 472 -9.20 -28.14 -32.21
C GLY A 472 -9.24 -28.23 -33.74
N ALA A 473 -8.20 -27.72 -34.38
CA ALA A 473 -8.05 -27.72 -35.84
C ALA A 473 -8.48 -29.06 -36.49
N PRO A 474 -9.33 -29.05 -37.53
CA PRO A 474 -9.70 -30.26 -38.23
C PRO A 474 -8.47 -30.95 -38.84
N ASP A 475 -8.42 -32.27 -38.74
CA ASP A 475 -7.35 -33.07 -39.35
C ASP A 475 -7.22 -32.74 -40.85
N LYS A 476 -6.00 -32.38 -41.29
CA LYS A 476 -5.69 -32.03 -42.68
C LYS A 476 -6.11 -33.12 -43.67
N SER A 477 -6.14 -34.38 -43.25
CA SER A 477 -6.60 -35.49 -44.09
C SER A 477 -8.10 -35.41 -44.44
N LYS A 478 -8.89 -34.76 -43.57
CA LYS A 478 -10.35 -34.59 -43.70
C LYS A 478 -10.72 -33.32 -44.47
N LEU A 479 -9.79 -32.39 -44.65
CA LEU A 479 -10.02 -31.16 -45.43
C LEU A 479 -10.14 -31.47 -46.93
N ALA A 480 -10.91 -30.66 -47.67
CA ALA A 480 -11.01 -30.78 -49.13
C ALA A 480 -9.65 -30.46 -49.81
N PRO A 481 -9.38 -30.97 -51.03
CA PRO A 481 -8.06 -30.85 -51.66
C PRO A 481 -7.52 -29.42 -51.77
N GLU A 482 -8.40 -28.46 -52.02
CA GLU A 482 -8.10 -27.02 -52.10
C GLU A 482 -7.59 -26.42 -50.78
N TRP A 483 -7.92 -27.02 -49.64
CA TRP A 483 -7.49 -26.60 -48.29
C TRP A 483 -6.21 -27.29 -47.82
N ARG A 484 -5.68 -28.24 -48.59
CA ARG A 484 -4.48 -29.03 -48.23
C ARG A 484 -3.16 -28.40 -48.72
N GLY A 485 -3.24 -27.28 -49.45
CA GLY A 485 -2.06 -26.54 -49.91
C GLY A 485 -1.25 -25.92 -48.78
N GLU A 486 -0.07 -25.37 -49.11
CA GLU A 486 0.78 -24.67 -48.13
C GLU A 486 0.17 -23.35 -47.63
N ALA A 487 -0.62 -22.66 -48.46
CA ALA A 487 -1.28 -21.40 -48.11
C ALA A 487 -2.69 -21.28 -48.73
N PRO A 488 -3.67 -22.13 -48.33
CA PRO A 488 -5.04 -22.08 -48.83
C PRO A 488 -5.79 -20.80 -48.47
N VAL A 489 -5.34 -20.03 -47.47
CA VAL A 489 -5.96 -18.76 -47.09
C VAL A 489 -5.09 -17.57 -47.54
N LEU A 490 -5.71 -16.62 -48.24
CA LEU A 490 -5.09 -15.36 -48.63
C LEU A 490 -5.61 -14.23 -47.72
N CYS A 491 -4.79 -13.75 -46.79
CA CYS A 491 -5.12 -12.65 -45.90
C CYS A 491 -4.72 -11.31 -46.55
N ILE A 492 -5.69 -10.48 -46.86
CA ILE A 492 -5.54 -9.25 -47.63
C ILE A 492 -5.75 -8.05 -46.69
N SER A 493 -4.76 -7.16 -46.63
CA SER A 493 -4.88 -5.91 -45.87
C SER A 493 -5.73 -4.89 -46.64
N GLY A 494 -6.73 -4.32 -45.99
CA GLY A 494 -7.78 -3.54 -46.66
C GLY A 494 -7.42 -2.12 -47.07
N ARG A 495 -7.53 -1.17 -46.14
CA ARG A 495 -7.55 0.27 -46.41
C ARG A 495 -6.27 0.99 -46.01
N GLY A 496 -5.61 0.57 -44.93
CA GLY A 496 -4.58 1.35 -44.27
C GLY A 496 -3.30 0.57 -43.96
N PRO A 497 -2.21 1.28 -43.62
CA PRO A 497 -0.92 0.67 -43.30
C PRO A 497 -0.97 -0.23 -42.06
N LEU A 498 -1.92 -0.01 -41.15
CA LEU A 498 -2.09 -0.79 -39.92
C LEU A 498 -2.88 -2.09 -40.13
N ASP A 499 -3.63 -2.22 -41.23
CA ASP A 499 -4.42 -3.43 -41.54
C ASP A 499 -3.53 -4.64 -41.85
N GLU A 500 -2.25 -4.40 -42.17
CA GLU A 500 -1.25 -5.44 -42.36
C GLU A 500 -0.96 -6.20 -41.06
N ALA A 501 -0.89 -5.50 -39.93
CA ALA A 501 -0.73 -6.14 -38.63
C ALA A 501 -1.93 -7.04 -38.31
N ALA A 502 -3.15 -6.58 -38.56
CA ALA A 502 -4.37 -7.39 -38.41
C ALA A 502 -4.37 -8.64 -39.32
N SER A 503 -3.92 -8.47 -40.57
CA SER A 503 -3.79 -9.58 -41.51
C SER A 503 -2.74 -10.60 -41.09
N LYS A 504 -1.61 -10.14 -40.52
CA LYS A 504 -0.55 -11.00 -39.96
C LYS A 504 -1.03 -11.78 -38.73
N MET A 505 -1.76 -11.13 -37.81
CA MET A 505 -2.35 -11.80 -36.66
C MET A 505 -3.30 -12.93 -37.09
N LEU A 506 -4.18 -12.67 -38.06
CA LEU A 506 -5.09 -13.69 -38.60
C LEU A 506 -4.32 -14.85 -39.27
N ALA A 507 -3.33 -14.54 -40.12
CA ALA A 507 -2.53 -15.56 -40.79
C ALA A 507 -1.76 -16.44 -39.78
N GLN A 508 -1.26 -15.83 -38.71
CA GLN A 508 -0.57 -16.53 -37.64
C GLN A 508 -1.51 -17.45 -36.84
N LEU A 509 -2.69 -16.97 -36.45
CA LEU A 509 -3.69 -17.80 -35.76
C LEU A 509 -4.15 -18.97 -36.65
N LEU A 510 -4.41 -18.72 -37.94
CA LEU A 510 -4.74 -19.78 -38.90
C LEU A 510 -3.63 -20.83 -38.97
N GLY A 511 -2.37 -20.40 -39.03
CA GLY A 511 -1.22 -21.31 -39.04
C GLY A 511 -1.13 -22.17 -37.78
N LYS A 512 -1.40 -21.60 -36.61
CA LYS A 512 -1.47 -22.33 -35.32
C LYS A 512 -2.61 -23.35 -35.29
N HIS A 513 -3.70 -23.06 -36.00
CA HIS A 513 -4.83 -23.99 -36.22
C HIS A 513 -4.68 -24.82 -37.50
N GLY A 514 -3.46 -25.02 -38.00
CA GLY A 514 -3.16 -25.96 -39.09
C GLY A 514 -3.62 -25.53 -40.48
N LEU A 515 -4.13 -24.31 -40.65
CA LEU A 515 -4.50 -23.71 -41.93
C LEU A 515 -3.39 -22.77 -42.40
N GLY A 516 -2.72 -23.15 -43.48
CA GLY A 516 -1.71 -22.28 -44.08
C GLY A 516 -2.31 -20.98 -44.60
N ALA A 517 -1.66 -19.86 -44.32
CA ALA A 517 -2.11 -18.55 -44.75
C ALA A 517 -0.94 -17.70 -45.26
N ARG A 518 -1.18 -16.89 -46.30
CA ARG A 518 -0.23 -15.88 -46.77
C ARG A 518 -0.84 -14.49 -46.72
N VAL A 519 -0.03 -13.50 -46.32
CA VAL A 519 -0.47 -12.11 -46.17
C VAL A 519 -0.10 -11.31 -47.42
N VAL A 520 -1.04 -10.49 -47.90
CA VAL A 520 -0.84 -9.55 -49.00
C VAL A 520 -1.06 -8.12 -48.48
N PRO A 521 -0.06 -7.23 -48.59
CA PRO A 521 -0.19 -5.83 -48.19
C PRO A 521 -1.22 -5.08 -49.03
N HIS A 522 -1.79 -4.02 -48.46
CA HIS A 522 -2.83 -3.21 -49.11
C HIS A 522 -2.37 -2.56 -50.44
N GLU A 523 -1.07 -2.35 -50.62
CA GLU A 523 -0.49 -1.77 -51.84
C GLU A 523 -0.64 -2.69 -53.08
N VAL A 524 -0.60 -4.00 -52.86
CA VAL A 524 -0.67 -5.03 -53.93
C VAL A 524 -2.10 -5.18 -54.44
N VAL A 525 -3.10 -4.99 -53.58
CA VAL A 525 -4.53 -5.02 -53.91
C VAL A 525 -5.09 -3.64 -54.31
N SER A 526 -4.22 -2.63 -54.45
CA SER A 526 -4.63 -1.33 -54.96
C SER A 526 -5.21 -1.44 -56.38
N ARG A 527 -6.03 -0.45 -56.78
CA ARG A 527 -6.65 -0.43 -58.13
C ARG A 527 -5.64 -0.56 -59.27
N LEU A 528 -4.39 -0.13 -59.05
CA LEU A 528 -3.32 -0.19 -60.03
C LEU A 528 -2.66 -1.57 -60.12
N ASN A 529 -2.61 -2.31 -59.00
CA ASN A 529 -1.81 -3.53 -58.87
C ASN A 529 -2.67 -4.80 -58.76
N ILE A 530 -3.98 -4.72 -58.60
CA ILE A 530 -4.85 -5.89 -58.38
C ILE A 530 -4.75 -6.97 -59.47
N GLN A 531 -4.35 -6.60 -60.69
CA GLN A 531 -4.16 -7.54 -61.80
C GLN A 531 -2.96 -8.48 -61.60
N SER A 532 -1.99 -8.12 -60.73
CA SER A 532 -0.84 -8.96 -60.40
C SER A 532 -1.04 -9.81 -59.15
N LEU A 533 -2.24 -9.80 -58.56
CA LEU A 533 -2.55 -10.61 -57.40
C LEU A 533 -2.52 -12.10 -57.76
N ASP A 534 -1.55 -12.81 -57.23
CA ASP A 534 -1.49 -14.26 -57.36
C ASP A 534 -2.55 -14.90 -56.43
N VAL A 535 -3.41 -15.71 -57.03
CA VAL A 535 -4.52 -16.41 -56.33
C VAL A 535 -4.39 -17.93 -56.48
N HIS A 536 -3.28 -18.41 -57.04
CA HIS A 536 -3.07 -19.83 -57.25
C HIS A 536 -3.04 -20.59 -55.91
N GLY A 537 -3.80 -21.69 -55.83
CA GLY A 537 -3.86 -22.54 -54.63
C GLY A 537 -4.60 -21.92 -53.44
N VAL A 538 -5.33 -20.81 -53.64
CA VAL A 538 -6.13 -20.15 -52.60
C VAL A 538 -7.56 -20.70 -52.63
N ALA A 539 -8.02 -21.21 -51.49
CA ALA A 539 -9.39 -21.65 -51.26
C ALA A 539 -10.28 -20.55 -50.66
N MET A 540 -9.70 -19.62 -49.88
CA MET A 540 -10.41 -18.52 -49.23
C MET A 540 -9.59 -17.23 -49.22
N MET A 541 -10.25 -16.11 -49.49
CA MET A 541 -9.68 -14.78 -49.30
C MET A 541 -10.33 -14.10 -48.09
N CYS A 542 -9.51 -13.65 -47.16
CA CYS A 542 -9.96 -12.90 -45.98
C CYS A 542 -9.46 -11.47 -46.11
N VAL A 543 -10.38 -10.50 -46.11
CA VAL A 543 -10.02 -9.07 -46.15
C VAL A 543 -10.15 -8.51 -44.74
N SER A 544 -9.04 -8.01 -44.20
CA SER A 544 -8.98 -7.42 -42.86
C SER A 544 -8.86 -5.91 -42.97
N TYR A 545 -9.73 -5.17 -42.27
CA TYR A 545 -9.66 -3.72 -42.15
C TYR A 545 -10.06 -3.29 -40.74
N LEU A 546 -9.35 -2.29 -40.21
CA LEU A 546 -9.66 -1.65 -38.94
C LEU A 546 -10.70 -0.53 -39.20
N ASP A 547 -11.85 -0.60 -38.52
CA ASP A 547 -12.90 0.44 -38.55
C ASP A 547 -12.85 1.32 -37.29
#